data_AF-A0AA39FQH5-F1
#
_entry.id   AF-A0AA39FQH5-F1
#
_cell.length_a   1.000
_cell.length_b   1.000
_cell.length_c   1.000
_cell.angle_alpha   90.00
_cell.angle_beta   90.00
_cell.angle_gamma   90.00
#
_symmetry.space_group_name_H-M   'P 1'
#
loop_
_entity.id
_entity.type
_entity.pdbx_description
1 polymer ?
#
loop_
_entity_poly.entity_id
_entity_poly.type
_entity_poly.pdbx_seq_one_letter_code
_entity_poly.pdbx_strand_id
1 'polypeptide(L)' 'MIKFRKGGFNRATGGANATPSVGSVPASATSSKGTTGPGVIALPIIEDFQIPIRYQRRRIDEKEIAYINRGGPE' A
#
# COMPACT_ATOMS: atom_id res chain seq x y z
N MET A 1 1.03 -44.07 -2.36
CA MET A 1 1.69 -43.17 -3.34
C MET A 1 0.61 -42.28 -3.95
N ILE A 2 0.62 -40.97 -3.69
CA ILE A 2 -0.45 -40.06 -4.14
C ILE A 2 -0.18 -39.65 -5.60
N LYS A 3 -1.22 -39.61 -6.44
CA LYS A 3 -1.16 -39.15 -7.84
C LYS A 3 -2.00 -37.89 -8.01
N PHE A 4 -1.42 -36.85 -8.60
CA PHE A 4 -2.10 -35.57 -8.87
C PHE A 4 -2.74 -35.57 -10.26
N ARG A 5 -3.97 -35.04 -10.36
CA ARG A 5 -4.67 -34.88 -11.64
C ARG A 5 -4.19 -33.61 -12.34
N LYS A 6 -3.66 -33.76 -13.56
CA LYS A 6 -3.30 -32.66 -14.47
C LYS A 6 -4.56 -32.04 -15.06
N GLY A 7 -5.08 -31.01 -14.39
CA GLY A 7 -6.14 -30.14 -14.91
C GLY A 7 -5.53 -28.78 -15.29
N GLY A 8 -5.45 -28.47 -16.58
CA GLY A 8 -5.00 -27.18 -17.06
C GLY A 8 -5.96 -26.06 -16.67
N PHE A 9 -5.42 -24.96 -16.14
CA PHE A 9 -6.18 -23.75 -15.88
C PHE A 9 -6.51 -23.04 -17.21
N ASN A 10 -7.62 -23.43 -17.84
CA ASN A 10 -8.27 -22.56 -18.83
C ASN A 10 -8.93 -21.42 -18.06
N ARG A 11 -8.20 -20.30 -17.88
CA ARG A 11 -8.77 -19.06 -17.36
C ARG A 11 -9.71 -18.48 -18.42
N ALA A 12 -10.96 -18.92 -18.40
CA ALA A 12 -12.03 -18.27 -19.13
C ALA A 12 -12.22 -16.83 -18.63
N THR A 13 -12.47 -15.96 -19.59
CA THR A 13 -12.73 -14.53 -19.50
C THR A 13 -13.80 -14.16 -18.48
N GLY A 14 -13.52 -13.16 -17.64
CA GLY A 14 -14.50 -12.43 -16.84
C GLY A 14 -14.14 -10.96 -16.86
N GLY A 15 -14.87 -10.17 -17.65
CA GLY A 15 -14.71 -8.72 -17.71
C GLY A 15 -15.03 -8.09 -16.37
N ALA A 16 -14.03 -7.43 -15.79
CA ALA A 16 -14.24 -6.43 -14.75
C ALA A 16 -13.71 -5.11 -15.30
N ASN A 17 -14.59 -4.35 -15.95
CA ASN A 17 -14.39 -2.92 -16.16
C ASN A 17 -14.41 -2.26 -14.78
N ALA A 18 -13.28 -2.22 -14.10
CA ALA A 18 -13.06 -1.26 -13.03
C ALA A 18 -12.68 0.06 -13.72
N THR A 19 -13.65 0.97 -13.81
CA THR A 19 -13.39 2.36 -14.21
C THR A 19 -12.34 2.96 -13.29
N PRO A 20 -11.17 3.41 -13.79
CA PRO A 20 -10.26 4.20 -12.97
C PRO A 20 -10.93 5.54 -12.69
N SER A 21 -11.17 5.85 -11.41
CA SER A 21 -11.62 7.17 -10.98
C SER A 21 -10.55 8.19 -11.40
N VAL A 22 -10.94 9.09 -12.30
CA VAL A 22 -10.11 10.16 -12.86
C VAL A 22 -9.81 11.18 -11.77
N GLY A 23 -8.64 11.07 -11.16
CA GLY A 23 -8.01 12.09 -10.34
C GLY A 23 -6.54 12.09 -10.67
N SER A 24 -6.18 12.73 -11.78
CA SER A 24 -4.79 12.88 -12.24
C SER A 24 -4.07 13.89 -11.34
N VAL A 25 -3.64 13.44 -10.16
CA VAL A 25 -2.46 14.01 -9.50
C VAL A 25 -1.24 13.29 -10.09
N PRO A 26 -0.18 14.00 -10.49
CA PRO A 26 1.01 13.35 -11.00
C PRO A 26 1.58 12.52 -9.85
N ALA A 27 1.47 11.20 -9.97
CA ALA A 27 2.18 10.27 -9.12
C ALA A 27 3.67 10.56 -9.34
N SER A 28 4.26 11.36 -8.45
CA SER A 28 5.71 11.46 -8.37
C SER A 28 6.20 10.03 -8.17
N ALA A 29 6.89 9.52 -9.18
CA ALA A 29 7.43 8.17 -9.20
C ALA A 29 8.58 8.08 -8.18
N THR A 30 8.24 8.10 -6.91
CA THR A 30 9.18 7.74 -5.85
C THR A 30 9.25 6.23 -5.85
N SER A 31 10.36 5.71 -6.38
CA SER A 31 10.70 4.30 -6.50
C SER A 31 10.20 3.50 -5.30
N SER A 32 9.16 2.67 -5.50
CA SER A 32 8.60 1.78 -4.49
C SER A 32 9.57 0.64 -4.20
N LYS A 33 10.68 0.93 -3.53
CA LYS A 33 11.62 -0.08 -3.06
C LYS A 33 11.06 -0.68 -1.76
N GLY A 34 10.00 -1.46 -1.88
CA GLY A 34 9.40 -2.09 -0.71
C GLY A 34 8.01 -2.62 -0.98
N THR A 35 7.92 -3.71 -1.74
CA THR A 35 7.07 -4.88 -1.43
C THR A 35 7.40 -5.95 -2.47
N THR A 36 8.37 -6.81 -2.18
CA THR A 36 8.77 -7.90 -3.07
C THR A 36 8.35 -9.23 -2.49
N GLY A 37 7.17 -9.70 -2.89
CA GLY A 37 6.68 -11.06 -2.64
C GLY A 37 5.80 -11.51 -3.80
N PRO A 38 5.79 -12.80 -4.17
CA PRO A 38 4.95 -13.29 -5.26
C PRO A 38 3.47 -13.05 -4.94
N GLY A 39 2.74 -12.43 -5.88
CA GLY A 39 1.31 -12.15 -5.75
C GLY A 39 0.94 -10.83 -5.06
N VAL A 40 1.90 -9.94 -4.79
CA VAL A 40 1.60 -8.63 -4.18
C VAL A 40 1.43 -7.54 -5.24
N ILE A 41 0.32 -6.80 -5.16
CA ILE A 41 0.06 -5.61 -5.97
C ILE A 41 0.49 -4.39 -5.15
N ALA A 42 1.50 -3.67 -5.63
CA ALA A 42 1.90 -2.41 -5.03
C ALA A 42 0.86 -1.32 -5.34
N LEU A 43 0.33 -0.68 -4.29
CA LEU A 43 -0.55 0.49 -4.42
C LEU A 43 0.28 1.77 -4.45
N PRO A 44 -0.22 2.86 -5.06
CA PRO A 44 0.45 4.15 -5.03
C PRO A 44 0.57 4.69 -3.58
N ILE A 45 1.67 5.38 -3.32
CA ILE A 45 1.89 6.09 -2.05
C ILE A 45 1.10 7.40 -2.09
N ILE A 46 0.38 7.70 -1.00
CA ILE A 46 -0.44 8.90 -0.85
C ILE A 46 0.17 9.75 0.27
N GLU A 47 0.35 11.04 0.01
CA GLU A 47 0.88 12.00 0.99
C GLU A 47 -0.24 12.59 1.87
N ASP A 48 0.12 13.06 3.08
CA ASP A 48 -0.85 13.54 4.07
C ASP A 48 -1.69 14.74 3.58
N PHE A 49 -1.14 15.59 2.69
CA PHE A 49 -1.89 16.72 2.13
C PHE A 49 -2.99 16.29 1.14
N GLN A 50 -2.92 15.06 0.63
CA GLN A 50 -3.90 14.51 -0.32
C GLN A 50 -5.10 13.88 0.39
N ILE A 51 -5.00 13.62 1.70
CA ILE A 51 -6.06 12.98 2.48
C ILE A 51 -6.85 14.03 3.30
N PRO A 52 -8.14 13.75 3.59
CA PRO A 52 -8.95 14.60 4.46
C PRO A 52 -8.32 14.81 5.83
N ILE A 53 -8.50 16.00 6.40
CA ILE A 53 -7.90 16.45 7.68
C ILE A 53 -8.08 15.44 8.81
N ARG A 54 -9.23 14.77 8.88
CA ARG A 54 -9.52 13.77 9.92
C ARG A 54 -8.60 12.52 9.90
N TYR A 55 -7.96 12.25 8.77
CA TYR A 55 -7.02 11.13 8.60
C TYR A 55 -5.57 11.58 8.54
N GLN A 56 -5.31 12.88 8.55
CA GLN A 56 -3.96 13.40 8.59
C GLN A 56 -3.28 13.00 9.90
N ARG A 57 -1.99 12.68 9.80
CA ARG A 57 -1.19 12.39 10.98
C ARG A 57 -1.09 13.63 11.85
N ARG A 58 -1.10 13.43 13.17
CA ARG A 58 -0.81 14.51 14.11
C ARG A 58 0.66 14.88 14.02
N ARG A 59 0.98 16.15 14.27
CA ARG A 59 2.36 16.58 14.44
C ARG A 59 2.92 15.89 15.69
N ILE A 60 4.21 15.54 15.63
CA ILE A 60 4.90 14.90 16.75
C ILE A 60 5.19 15.97 17.81
N ASP A 61 4.81 15.70 19.04
CA ASP A 61 5.04 16.60 20.17
C ASP A 61 6.46 16.45 20.73
N GLU A 62 7.02 17.49 21.36
CA GLU A 62 8.39 17.47 21.93
C GLU A 62 8.63 16.30 22.90
N LYS A 63 7.60 15.96 23.68
CA LYS A 63 7.61 14.82 24.60
C LYS A 63 7.74 13.49 23.86
N GLU A 64 7.02 13.34 22.75
CA GLU A 64 7.11 12.14 21.91
C GLU A 64 8.48 12.05 21.24
N ILE A 65 9.04 13.18 20.77
CA ILE A 65 10.40 13.25 20.25
C ILE A 65 11.40 12.76 21.32
N ALA A 66 11.25 13.23 22.56
CA ALA A 66 12.10 12.79 23.67
C ALA A 66 11.94 11.28 23.95
N TYR A 67 10.71 10.75 23.91
CA TYR A 67 10.47 9.30 24.06
C TYR A 67 11.08 8.48 22.94
N ILE A 68 11.03 8.95 21.69
CA ILE A 68 11.68 8.27 20.56
C ILE A 68 13.19 8.23 20.79
N ASN A 69 13.80 9.36 21.18
CA ASN A 69 15.24 9.44 21.40
C ASN A 69 15.73 8.64 22.62
N ARG A 70 14.87 8.50 23.64
CA ARG A 70 15.19 7.76 24.88
C ARG A 70 14.82 6.28 24.84
N GLY A 71 13.92 5.87 23.95
CA GLY A 71 13.42 4.50 23.86
C GLY A 71 12.13 4.22 24.63
N GLY A 72 11.38 5.26 25.00
CA GLY A 72 10.05 5.14 25.61
C GLY A 72 9.84 6.06 26.83
N PRO A 73 8.62 6.04 27.40
CA PRO A 73 8.34 6.60 28.72
C PRO A 73 8.99 5.73 29.81
N GLU A 74 9.53 6.37 30.85
CA GLU A 74 10.01 5.70 32.08
C GLU A 74 8.85 5.34 33.00
#